data_AF-A0A258BLW4-F1
#
_entry.id   AF-A0A258BLW4-F1
#
_cell.length_a   1.000
_cell.length_b   1.000
_cell.length_c   1.000
_cell.angle_alpha   90.00
_cell.angle_beta   90.00
_cell.angle_gamma   90.00
#
_symmetry.space_group_name_H-M   'P 1'
#
loop_
_entity.id
_entity.type
_entity.pdbx_description
1 polymer ?
#
loop_
_entity_poly.entity_id
_entity_poly.type
_entity_poly.pdbx_seq_one_letter_code
_entity_poly.pdbx_strand_id
1 'polypeptide(L)'
;GGSGGAAPVLAKSIRAKLEALLPQRIGDLAALARSLRGFVGEAIPDKAARRRYWERALFGPAAEAAYAGDLERAETLLRQQARLTGRARGVVHIVGAGPGDPELLTLKALRLIQEADVVYYDRLVSPEIIGLIRRDAARVPVGKSKGDHSVPQTEIHARLIASAREGLRVVRLKGGDPFIFGRGGEELEAVRAEGIEVHVVPGISSALGCAASAGVPLTHRDHAQTLTFVTGHAKAGGVPDLDWQALARPAQTVVVFMGVDTAPAIAEKLVAAGRAPQTPVAIIENGTRPNELRVFGTLAELPFLVEEEGIAGPALLIIGEVAGLPAEQGRIASIVTEASGLAWFSPDARQHVFKESAA
;
A
#
# COMPACT_ATOMS: atom_id res chain seq x y z
N GLY A 1 -12.25 32.84 5.68
CA GLY A 1 -11.74 33.83 4.71
C GLY A 1 -10.29 33.50 4.50
N GLY A 2 -9.80 33.26 3.29
CA GLY A 2 -10.09 33.94 2.04
C GLY A 2 -8.88 34.84 1.78
N SER A 3 -7.94 34.38 0.94
CA SER A 3 -6.81 35.19 0.45
C SER A 3 -7.38 36.55 0.05
N GLY A 4 -6.96 37.65 0.67
CA GLY A 4 -7.57 38.96 0.50
C GLY A 4 -7.55 39.48 -0.94
N GLY A 5 -8.43 38.97 -1.81
CA GLY A 5 -8.54 39.30 -3.23
C GLY A 5 -7.43 38.79 -4.17
N ALA A 6 -6.24 38.44 -3.67
CA ALA A 6 -5.05 38.27 -4.52
C ALA A 6 -5.03 36.99 -5.40
N ALA A 7 -5.65 35.89 -4.96
CA ALA A 7 -5.62 34.62 -5.70
C ALA A 7 -6.91 33.79 -5.48
N PRO A 8 -8.07 34.25 -5.97
CA PRO A 8 -9.35 33.58 -5.77
C PRO A 8 -9.36 32.13 -6.32
N VAL A 9 -8.61 31.86 -7.38
CA VAL A 9 -8.44 30.50 -7.94
C VAL A 9 -7.64 29.60 -6.99
N LEU A 10 -6.61 30.12 -6.33
CA LEU A 10 -5.82 29.37 -5.34
C LEU A 10 -6.65 29.09 -4.08
N ALA A 11 -7.41 30.07 -3.59
CA ALA A 11 -8.31 29.86 -2.46
C ALA A 11 -9.41 28.83 -2.77
N LYS A 12 -9.96 28.84 -4.00
CA LYS A 12 -10.90 27.82 -4.47
C LYS A 12 -10.24 26.45 -4.58
N SER A 13 -9.00 26.37 -5.08
CA SER A 13 -8.22 25.14 -5.15
C SER A 13 -7.90 24.57 -3.77
N ILE A 14 -7.46 25.41 -2.82
CA ILE A 14 -7.21 24.99 -1.43
C ILE A 14 -8.51 24.54 -0.76
N ARG A 15 -9.62 25.27 -0.94
CA ARG A 15 -10.93 24.84 -0.41
C ARG A 15 -11.35 23.49 -0.99
N ALA A 16 -11.23 23.30 -2.30
CA ALA A 16 -11.53 22.02 -2.95
C ALA A 16 -10.63 20.89 -2.42
N LYS A 17 -9.33 21.17 -2.21
CA LYS A 17 -8.40 20.21 -1.59
C LYS A 17 -8.78 19.88 -0.15
N LEU A 18 -9.16 20.88 0.66
CA LEU A 18 -9.62 20.67 2.03
C LEU A 18 -10.93 19.87 2.06
N GLU A 19 -11.88 20.18 1.18
CA GLU A 19 -13.14 19.43 1.05
C GLU A 19 -12.90 17.99 0.62
N ALA A 20 -11.91 17.72 -0.25
CA ALA A 20 -11.53 16.36 -0.64
C ALA A 20 -10.83 15.58 0.49
N LEU A 21 -10.15 16.26 1.41
CA LEU A 21 -9.47 15.64 2.56
C LEU A 21 -10.44 15.33 3.71
N LEU A 22 -11.57 16.03 3.79
CA LEU A 22 -12.56 15.82 4.85
C LEU A 22 -13.48 14.64 4.51
N PRO A 23 -13.80 13.76 5.48
CA PRO A 23 -14.83 12.74 5.29
C PRO A 23 -16.15 13.39 4.89
N GLN A 24 -16.82 12.85 3.86
CA GLN A 24 -18.06 13.42 3.31
C GLN A 24 -19.14 13.69 4.38
N ARG A 25 -19.20 12.86 5.42
CA ARG A 25 -20.19 12.91 6.51
C ARG A 25 -19.63 13.46 7.82
N ILE A 26 -18.58 14.28 7.79
CA ILE A 26 -18.02 14.87 9.02
C ILE A 26 -19.04 15.76 9.76
N GLY A 27 -19.97 16.38 9.04
CA GLY A 27 -21.09 17.12 9.63
C GLY A 27 -22.01 16.24 10.48
N ASP A 28 -22.30 15.02 10.02
CA ASP A 28 -23.17 14.07 10.72
C ASP A 28 -22.54 13.65 12.06
N LEU A 29 -21.24 13.35 12.05
CA LEU A 29 -20.48 13.05 13.26
C LEU A 29 -20.46 14.24 14.24
N ALA A 30 -20.26 15.46 13.74
CA ALA A 30 -20.26 16.67 14.56
C ALA A 30 -21.63 16.96 15.19
N ALA A 31 -22.72 16.71 14.45
CA ALA A 31 -24.09 16.83 14.97
C ALA A 31 -24.37 15.78 16.05
N LEU A 32 -23.98 14.52 15.81
CA LEU A 32 -24.11 13.44 16.77
C LEU A 32 -23.33 13.72 18.06
N ALA A 33 -22.06 14.13 17.94
CA ALA A 33 -21.22 14.51 19.07
C ALA A 33 -21.82 15.65 19.91
N ARG A 34 -22.44 16.63 19.26
CA ARG A 34 -23.16 17.72 19.94
C ARG A 34 -24.34 17.20 20.75
N SER A 35 -25.16 16.32 20.17
CA SER A 35 -26.33 15.74 20.84
C SER A 35 -25.98 14.93 22.09
N LEU A 36 -24.82 14.24 22.07
CA LEU A 36 -24.37 13.39 23.18
C LEU A 36 -23.53 14.12 24.23
N ARG A 37 -23.27 15.43 24.06
CA ARG A 37 -22.40 16.20 24.98
C ARG A 37 -22.86 16.14 26.44
N GLY A 38 -24.17 16.26 26.69
CA GLY A 38 -24.75 16.19 28.03
C GLY A 38 -24.52 14.82 28.67
N PHE A 39 -24.92 13.76 27.97
CA PHE A 39 -24.74 12.37 28.39
C PHE A 39 -23.27 12.02 28.71
N VAL A 40 -22.34 12.40 27.83
CA VAL A 40 -20.89 12.17 28.06
C VAL A 40 -20.38 13.00 29.24
N GLY A 41 -20.91 14.21 29.44
CA GLY A 41 -20.57 15.06 30.58
C GLY A 41 -20.94 14.43 31.93
N GLU A 42 -22.10 13.77 31.99
CA GLU A 42 -22.57 13.03 33.16
C GLU A 42 -21.77 11.74 33.37
N ALA A 43 -21.52 10.98 32.30
CA ALA A 43 -20.79 9.72 32.37
C ALA A 43 -19.29 9.90 32.69
N ILE A 44 -18.69 11.01 32.25
CA ILE A 44 -17.26 11.33 32.47
C ILE A 44 -17.16 12.74 33.09
N PRO A 45 -17.27 12.87 34.42
CA PRO A 45 -17.22 14.17 35.09
C PRO A 45 -15.88 14.89 34.93
N ASP A 46 -14.76 14.14 34.97
CA ASP A 46 -13.42 14.69 34.82
C ASP A 46 -13.20 15.32 33.44
N LYS A 47 -12.78 16.60 33.44
CA LYS A 47 -12.64 17.40 32.21
C LYS A 47 -11.52 16.87 31.31
N ALA A 48 -10.41 16.41 31.89
CA ALA A 48 -9.28 15.90 31.13
C ALA A 48 -9.61 14.53 30.48
N ALA A 49 -10.26 13.64 31.22
CA ALA A 49 -10.76 12.36 30.73
C ALA A 49 -11.82 12.54 29.64
N ARG A 50 -12.72 13.51 29.80
CA ARG A 50 -13.75 13.83 28.80
C ARG A 50 -13.14 14.36 27.50
N ARG A 51 -12.10 15.19 27.58
CA ARG A 51 -11.34 15.64 26.40
C ARG A 51 -10.71 14.45 25.68
N ARG A 52 -10.00 13.58 26.40
CA ARG A 52 -9.39 12.36 25.84
C ARG A 52 -10.44 11.42 25.23
N TYR A 53 -11.61 11.30 25.85
CA TYR A 53 -12.74 10.54 25.31
C TYR A 53 -13.17 11.10 23.95
N TRP A 54 -13.41 12.42 23.84
CA TRP A 54 -13.83 13.02 22.57
C TRP A 54 -12.76 12.91 21.49
N GLU A 55 -11.49 13.12 21.85
CA GLU A 55 -10.37 12.88 20.94
C GLU A 55 -10.36 11.40 20.46
N ARG A 56 -10.55 10.42 21.33
CA ARG A 56 -10.62 9.01 20.89
C ARG A 56 -11.86 8.70 20.06
N ALA A 57 -13.02 9.20 20.49
CA ALA A 57 -14.31 8.85 19.94
C ALA A 57 -14.55 9.43 18.54
N LEU A 58 -14.14 10.68 18.31
CA LEU A 58 -14.31 11.39 17.03
C LEU A 58 -13.29 10.98 15.96
N PHE A 59 -12.27 10.22 16.35
CA PHE A 59 -11.25 9.67 15.47
C PHE A 59 -11.19 8.14 15.58
N GLY A 60 -12.30 7.53 16.02
CA GLY A 60 -12.41 6.11 16.34
C GLY A 60 -13.55 5.42 15.58
N PRO A 61 -14.02 4.28 16.07
CA PRO A 61 -14.98 3.42 15.36
C PRO A 61 -16.35 4.05 15.22
N ALA A 62 -16.74 4.88 16.19
CA ALA A 62 -17.94 5.71 16.09
C ALA A 62 -17.85 6.71 14.93
N ALA A 63 -16.68 7.32 14.72
CA ALA A 63 -16.44 8.21 13.60
C ALA A 63 -16.48 7.45 12.26
N GLU A 64 -15.85 6.27 12.18
CA GLU A 64 -15.90 5.42 10.98
C GLU A 64 -17.33 4.97 10.65
N ALA A 65 -18.11 4.55 11.65
CA ALA A 65 -19.53 4.21 11.47
C ALA A 65 -20.33 5.43 10.96
N ALA A 66 -20.10 6.61 11.53
CA ALA A 66 -20.74 7.84 11.07
C ALA A 66 -20.33 8.20 9.63
N TYR A 67 -19.05 8.06 9.28
CA TYR A 67 -18.56 8.30 7.92
C TYR A 67 -19.13 7.30 6.90
N ALA A 68 -19.44 6.08 7.33
CA ALA A 68 -20.15 5.08 6.53
C ALA A 68 -21.68 5.33 6.44
N GLY A 69 -22.22 6.30 7.18
CA GLY A 69 -23.64 6.61 7.23
C GLY A 69 -24.45 5.79 8.26
N ASP A 70 -23.80 4.97 9.07
CA ASP A 70 -24.41 4.15 10.12
C ASP A 70 -24.43 4.92 11.45
N LEU A 71 -25.34 5.90 11.55
CA LEU A 71 -25.43 6.81 12.70
C LEU A 71 -25.92 6.11 13.97
N GLU A 72 -26.75 5.08 13.84
CA GLU A 72 -27.26 4.31 14.98
C GLU A 72 -26.14 3.51 15.66
N ARG A 73 -25.30 2.84 14.86
CA ARG A 73 -24.10 2.18 15.36
C ARG A 73 -23.12 3.18 15.95
N ALA A 74 -22.91 4.32 15.28
CA ALA A 74 -22.04 5.38 15.80
C ALA A 74 -22.51 5.86 17.17
N GLU A 75 -23.81 6.15 17.35
CA GLU A 75 -24.38 6.56 18.63
C GLU A 75 -24.19 5.48 19.70
N THR A 76 -24.49 4.23 19.37
CA THR A 76 -24.35 3.08 20.27
C THR A 76 -22.91 2.96 20.77
N LEU A 77 -21.94 3.05 19.88
CA LEU A 77 -20.51 2.99 20.21
C LEU A 77 -20.09 4.15 21.11
N LEU A 78 -20.52 5.38 20.81
CA LEU A 78 -20.24 6.55 21.65
C LEU A 78 -20.79 6.36 23.08
N ARG A 79 -22.05 5.96 23.20
CA ARG A 79 -22.68 5.77 24.52
C ARG A 79 -22.01 4.65 25.31
N GLN A 80 -21.71 3.53 24.66
CA GLN A 80 -21.03 2.40 25.29
C GLN A 80 -19.63 2.79 25.77
N GLN A 81 -18.84 3.45 24.94
CA GLN A 81 -17.49 3.90 25.29
C GLN A 81 -17.49 4.94 26.42
N ALA A 82 -18.50 5.81 26.49
CA ALA A 82 -18.61 6.80 27.56
C ALA A 82 -18.92 6.16 28.93
N ARG A 83 -19.68 5.04 28.93
CA ARG A 83 -20.03 4.29 30.15
C ARG A 83 -18.88 3.42 30.67
N LEU A 84 -17.97 2.98 29.80
CA LEU A 84 -16.80 2.20 30.16
C LEU A 84 -15.69 3.13 30.71
N THR A 85 -15.86 3.62 31.93
CA THR A 85 -14.93 4.55 32.63
C THR A 85 -13.64 3.90 33.17
N GLY A 86 -13.23 2.75 32.63
CA GLY A 86 -11.95 2.09 32.94
C GLY A 86 -10.96 2.24 31.78
N ARG A 87 -9.65 2.42 32.09
CA ARG A 87 -8.50 2.55 31.16
C ARG A 87 -8.86 2.09 29.74
N ALA A 88 -9.28 3.03 28.91
CA ALA A 88 -9.71 2.70 27.57
C ALA A 88 -8.53 2.12 26.81
N ARG A 89 -8.68 0.89 26.36
CA ARG A 89 -7.71 0.30 25.45
C ARG A 89 -7.66 1.16 24.18
N GLY A 90 -6.45 1.32 23.69
CA GLY A 90 -6.14 1.94 22.44
C GLY A 90 -6.66 1.12 21.27
N VAL A 91 -6.42 1.62 20.08
CA VAL A 91 -6.86 1.03 18.82
C VAL A 91 -5.65 0.83 17.92
N VAL A 92 -5.62 -0.30 17.22
CA VAL A 92 -4.59 -0.59 16.22
C VAL A 92 -5.17 -0.43 14.82
N HIS A 93 -4.49 0.32 13.96
CA HIS A 93 -4.81 0.40 12.55
C HIS A 93 -3.67 -0.23 11.74
N ILE A 94 -3.96 -1.29 11.00
CA ILE A 94 -3.03 -1.90 10.06
C ILE A 94 -3.26 -1.23 8.70
N VAL A 95 -2.31 -0.41 8.26
CA VAL A 95 -2.51 0.55 7.17
C VAL A 95 -1.55 0.25 6.02
N GLY A 96 -2.08 0.10 4.82
CA GLY A 96 -1.29 0.03 3.60
C GLY A 96 -0.74 1.40 3.20
N ALA A 97 0.57 1.49 3.04
CA ALA A 97 1.29 2.69 2.64
C ALA A 97 1.32 2.88 1.12
N GLY A 98 1.00 1.85 0.34
CA GLY A 98 1.25 1.88 -1.10
C GLY A 98 2.70 1.51 -1.48
N PRO A 99 3.02 1.50 -2.78
CA PRO A 99 4.32 1.04 -3.31
C PRO A 99 5.52 1.95 -3.00
N GLY A 100 5.28 3.24 -2.80
CA GLY A 100 6.34 4.21 -2.48
C GLY A 100 5.91 5.66 -2.66
N ASP A 101 5.22 5.97 -3.76
CA ASP A 101 4.70 7.31 -4.01
C ASP A 101 3.69 7.74 -2.92
N PRO A 102 3.93 8.87 -2.21
CA PRO A 102 2.98 9.41 -1.24
C PRO A 102 1.59 9.73 -1.81
N GLU A 103 1.47 10.05 -3.10
CA GLU A 103 0.17 10.33 -3.73
C GLU A 103 -0.68 9.07 -3.92
N LEU A 104 -0.08 7.87 -3.78
CA LEU A 104 -0.78 6.60 -3.77
C LEU A 104 -1.25 6.16 -2.37
N LEU A 105 -1.03 6.99 -1.34
CA LEU A 105 -1.70 6.80 -0.06
C LEU A 105 -3.20 7.02 -0.23
N THR A 106 -3.99 6.14 0.38
CA THR A 106 -5.42 6.42 0.51
C THR A 106 -5.63 7.61 1.46
N LEU A 107 -6.70 8.38 1.23
CA LEU A 107 -7.08 9.49 2.13
C LEU A 107 -7.24 9.03 3.58
N LYS A 108 -7.76 7.81 3.79
CA LYS A 108 -7.91 7.20 5.11
C LYS A 108 -6.54 6.86 5.73
N ALA A 109 -5.59 6.34 4.96
CA ALA A 109 -4.23 6.09 5.44
C ALA A 109 -3.55 7.38 5.90
N LEU A 110 -3.61 8.45 5.07
CA LEU A 110 -3.06 9.76 5.39
C LEU A 110 -3.65 10.34 6.69
N ARG A 111 -4.99 10.29 6.84
CA ARG A 111 -5.65 10.73 8.08
C ARG A 111 -5.12 9.98 9.30
N LEU A 112 -5.06 8.64 9.24
CA LEU A 112 -4.65 7.83 10.38
C LEU A 112 -3.20 8.06 10.80
N ILE A 113 -2.26 8.22 9.85
CA ILE A 113 -0.85 8.53 10.21
C ILE A 113 -0.68 9.96 10.76
N GLN A 114 -1.60 10.87 10.44
CA GLN A 114 -1.65 12.22 11.01
C GLN A 114 -2.31 12.25 12.40
N GLU A 115 -3.10 11.24 12.74
CA GLU A 115 -3.78 11.14 14.02
C GLU A 115 -3.04 10.22 15.00
N ALA A 116 -2.21 9.29 14.53
CA ALA A 116 -1.55 8.27 15.37
C ALA A 116 -0.71 8.85 16.52
N ASP A 117 -0.71 8.16 17.67
CA ASP A 117 0.20 8.44 18.77
C ASP A 117 1.54 7.73 18.57
N VAL A 118 1.51 6.53 17.98
CA VAL A 118 2.70 5.78 17.56
C VAL A 118 2.48 5.11 16.22
N VAL A 119 3.49 5.17 15.35
CA VAL A 119 3.52 4.51 14.04
C VAL A 119 4.67 3.52 13.99
N TYR A 120 4.34 2.23 13.88
CA TYR A 120 5.27 1.14 13.61
C TYR A 120 5.34 0.86 12.11
N TYR A 121 6.51 1.06 11.49
CA TYR A 121 6.62 0.97 10.03
C TYR A 121 7.73 0.02 9.54
N ASP A 122 7.50 -0.61 8.38
CA ASP A 122 8.46 -1.49 7.71
C ASP A 122 9.50 -0.68 6.95
N ARG A 123 10.63 -1.32 6.62
CA ARG A 123 11.64 -0.77 5.70
C ARG A 123 11.08 -0.45 4.31
N LEU A 124 10.02 -1.13 3.89
CA LEU A 124 9.42 -0.92 2.57
C LEU A 124 8.61 0.38 2.48
N VAL A 125 8.30 1.04 3.60
CA VAL A 125 7.63 2.35 3.57
C VAL A 125 8.64 3.41 3.15
N SER A 126 8.29 4.26 2.18
CA SER A 126 9.20 5.28 1.65
C SER A 126 9.47 6.40 2.67
N PRO A 127 10.66 7.04 2.64
CA PRO A 127 10.97 8.19 3.48
C PRO A 127 9.96 9.33 3.35
N GLU A 128 9.43 9.57 2.15
CA GLU A 128 8.47 10.61 1.85
C GLU A 128 7.14 10.37 2.59
N ILE A 129 6.66 9.11 2.63
CA ILE A 129 5.47 8.73 3.41
C ILE A 129 5.74 8.85 4.92
N ILE A 130 6.92 8.42 5.39
CA ILE A 130 7.32 8.58 6.81
C ILE A 130 7.32 10.07 7.20
N GLY A 131 7.68 10.96 6.27
CA GLY A 131 7.64 12.41 6.43
C GLY A 131 6.23 12.99 6.67
N LEU A 132 5.18 12.29 6.23
CA LEU A 132 3.77 12.70 6.41
C LEU A 132 3.20 12.34 7.79
N ILE A 133 3.89 11.48 8.54
CA ILE A 133 3.49 11.11 9.91
C ILE A 133 3.51 12.37 10.80
N ARG A 134 2.50 12.51 11.66
CA ARG A 134 2.40 13.62 12.64
C ARG A 134 3.73 13.81 13.39
N ARG A 135 4.16 15.07 13.58
CA ARG A 135 5.51 15.39 14.11
C ARG A 135 5.74 14.93 15.55
N ASP A 136 4.70 14.92 16.36
CA ASP A 136 4.67 14.50 17.78
C ASP A 136 4.34 13.01 17.96
N ALA A 137 4.04 12.27 16.88
CA ALA A 137 3.86 10.83 16.96
C ALA A 137 5.21 10.11 17.06
N ALA A 138 5.28 9.07 17.90
CA ALA A 138 6.45 8.20 17.94
C ALA A 138 6.56 7.41 16.62
N ARG A 139 7.75 7.39 16.01
CA ARG A 139 8.02 6.68 14.76
C ARG A 139 8.98 5.54 15.04
N VAL A 140 8.51 4.30 14.90
CA VAL A 140 9.26 3.11 15.31
C VAL A 140 9.46 2.17 14.11
N PRO A 141 10.69 2.04 13.58
CA PRO A 141 10.96 1.06 12.53
C PRO A 141 10.88 -0.38 13.09
N VAL A 142 10.24 -1.30 12.36
CA VAL A 142 10.04 -2.72 12.76
C VAL A 142 10.40 -3.73 11.67
N GLY A 143 11.34 -3.40 10.78
CA GLY A 143 11.78 -4.25 9.67
C GLY A 143 13.25 -4.69 9.73
N LYS A 144 13.63 -5.66 8.88
CA LYS A 144 15.01 -6.18 8.74
C LYS A 144 15.99 -5.11 8.22
N SER A 145 17.11 -4.91 8.89
CA SER A 145 18.35 -4.39 8.29
C SER A 145 19.18 -5.56 7.77
N LYS A 146 19.83 -5.44 6.59
CA LYS A 146 20.83 -6.43 6.15
C LYS A 146 21.94 -6.44 7.21
N GLY A 147 22.05 -7.53 7.97
CA GLY A 147 23.06 -7.71 9.02
C GLY A 147 22.56 -7.61 10.47
N ASP A 148 21.28 -7.29 10.71
CA ASP A 148 20.73 -7.19 12.05
C ASP A 148 19.70 -8.30 12.32
N HIS A 149 19.70 -8.85 13.54
CA HIS A 149 18.79 -9.93 13.92
C HIS A 149 17.34 -9.45 13.72
N SER A 150 16.60 -10.12 12.84
CA SER A 150 15.24 -9.68 12.50
C SER A 150 14.38 -9.63 13.77
N VAL A 151 13.69 -8.51 14.00
CA VAL A 151 12.62 -8.43 15.01
C VAL A 151 11.63 -9.56 14.68
N PRO A 152 11.49 -10.58 15.54
CA PRO A 152 10.57 -11.66 15.28
C PRO A 152 9.16 -11.12 15.16
N GLN A 153 8.33 -11.73 14.32
CA GLN A 153 6.94 -11.28 14.13
C GLN A 153 6.18 -11.18 15.46
N THR A 154 6.47 -12.11 16.38
CA THR A 154 5.91 -12.13 17.74
C THR A 154 6.26 -10.88 18.56
N GLU A 155 7.45 -10.31 18.35
CA GLU A 155 7.86 -9.07 19.02
C GLU A 155 7.13 -7.85 18.43
N ILE A 156 6.91 -7.82 17.11
CA ILE A 156 6.05 -6.80 16.48
C ILE A 156 4.64 -6.86 17.10
N HIS A 157 4.06 -8.06 17.20
CA HIS A 157 2.75 -8.25 17.83
C HIS A 157 2.74 -7.71 19.26
N ALA A 158 3.73 -8.08 20.07
CA ALA A 158 3.84 -7.65 21.46
C ALA A 158 3.92 -6.12 21.59
N ARG A 159 4.67 -5.45 20.71
CA ARG A 159 4.79 -3.98 20.68
C ARG A 159 3.45 -3.31 20.34
N LEU A 160 2.75 -3.80 19.31
CA LEU A 160 1.42 -3.28 18.95
C LEU A 160 0.42 -3.42 20.11
N ILE A 161 0.39 -4.60 20.73
CA ILE A 161 -0.48 -4.93 21.86
C ILE A 161 -0.14 -4.06 23.08
N ALA A 162 1.14 -3.88 23.40
CA ALA A 162 1.58 -3.07 24.54
C ALA A 162 1.14 -1.61 24.40
N SER A 163 1.44 -0.96 23.27
CA SER A 163 1.03 0.43 23.04
C SER A 163 -0.49 0.59 23.02
N ALA A 164 -1.23 -0.36 22.46
CA ALA A 164 -2.68 -0.32 22.53
C ALA A 164 -3.19 -0.51 23.98
N ARG A 165 -2.56 -1.36 24.80
CA ARG A 165 -2.93 -1.49 26.23
C ARG A 165 -2.66 -0.22 27.05
N GLU A 166 -1.71 0.60 26.62
CA GLU A 166 -1.46 1.94 27.19
C GLU A 166 -2.53 2.98 26.79
N GLY A 167 -3.45 2.62 25.90
CA GLY A 167 -4.52 3.52 25.44
C GLY A 167 -4.15 4.31 24.19
N LEU A 168 -3.01 4.02 23.55
CA LEU A 168 -2.51 4.77 22.40
C LEU A 168 -3.24 4.41 21.11
N ARG A 169 -3.31 5.37 20.18
CA ARG A 169 -3.68 5.13 18.79
C ARG A 169 -2.46 4.64 18.03
N VAL A 170 -2.45 3.35 17.74
CA VAL A 170 -1.33 2.66 17.11
C VAL A 170 -1.61 2.52 15.62
N VAL A 171 -0.65 2.91 14.77
CA VAL A 171 -0.66 2.57 13.35
C VAL A 171 0.47 1.60 13.06
N ARG A 172 0.15 0.46 12.45
CA ARG A 172 1.08 -0.45 11.80
C ARG A 172 1.09 -0.13 10.30
N LEU A 173 2.06 0.67 9.87
CA LEU A 173 2.16 1.16 8.49
C LEU A 173 3.01 0.20 7.65
N LYS A 174 2.41 -0.41 6.63
CA LYS A 174 3.01 -1.50 5.84
C LYS A 174 3.17 -1.11 4.38
N GLY A 175 4.32 -1.41 3.79
CA GLY A 175 4.53 -1.19 2.35
C GLY A 175 3.52 -1.98 1.50
N GLY A 176 2.99 -1.36 0.45
CA GLY A 176 1.96 -1.95 -0.40
C GLY A 176 0.61 -2.07 0.32
N ASP A 177 0.01 -3.26 0.25
CA ASP A 177 -1.24 -3.62 0.92
C ASP A 177 -0.99 -4.56 2.12
N PRO A 178 -1.66 -4.38 3.28
CA PRO A 178 -1.44 -5.22 4.45
C PRO A 178 -1.68 -6.71 4.25
N PHE A 179 -2.59 -7.09 3.35
CA PHE A 179 -3.08 -8.47 3.18
C PHE A 179 -2.53 -9.17 1.94
N ILE A 180 -1.76 -8.48 1.10
CA ILE A 180 -1.04 -9.11 -0.02
C ILE A 180 0.43 -9.28 0.37
N PHE A 181 0.80 -10.50 0.77
CA PHE A 181 2.15 -10.89 1.23
C PHE A 181 2.73 -10.02 2.36
N GLY A 182 1.91 -9.20 3.02
CA GLY A 182 2.33 -8.30 4.10
C GLY A 182 2.28 -8.91 5.50
N ARG A 183 1.69 -10.10 5.68
CA ARG A 183 1.43 -10.73 7.00
C ARG A 183 0.49 -9.92 7.91
N GLY A 184 -0.29 -8.99 7.36
CA GLY A 184 -1.25 -8.20 8.15
C GLY A 184 -2.34 -9.06 8.81
N GLY A 185 -2.65 -10.24 8.25
CA GLY A 185 -3.58 -11.20 8.87
C GLY A 185 -3.08 -11.73 10.21
N GLU A 186 -1.80 -12.12 10.30
CA GLU A 186 -1.19 -12.58 11.56
C GLU A 186 -1.20 -11.48 12.63
N GLU A 187 -0.88 -10.24 12.23
CA GLU A 187 -0.90 -9.06 13.12
C GLU A 187 -2.33 -8.76 13.60
N LEU A 188 -3.32 -8.86 12.71
CA LEU A 188 -4.74 -8.67 13.03
C LEU A 188 -5.22 -9.71 14.05
N GLU A 189 -4.95 -10.99 13.80
CA GLU A 189 -5.36 -12.10 14.67
C GLU A 189 -4.77 -11.96 16.07
N ALA A 190 -3.46 -11.67 16.16
CA ALA A 190 -2.77 -11.50 17.43
C ALA A 190 -3.37 -10.34 18.27
N VAL A 191 -3.66 -9.20 17.64
CA VAL A 191 -4.25 -8.06 18.35
C VAL A 191 -5.70 -8.34 18.75
N ARG A 192 -6.50 -8.99 17.88
CA ARG A 192 -7.89 -9.37 18.20
C ARG A 192 -7.99 -10.37 19.35
N ALA A 193 -7.06 -11.34 19.41
CA ALA A 193 -7.01 -12.32 20.49
C ALA A 193 -6.90 -11.68 21.89
N GLU A 194 -6.32 -10.48 21.96
CA GLU A 194 -6.20 -9.70 23.19
C GLU A 194 -7.44 -8.88 23.54
N GLY A 195 -8.51 -8.95 22.73
CA GLY A 195 -9.69 -8.09 22.87
C GLY A 195 -9.36 -6.61 22.67
N ILE A 196 -8.36 -6.32 21.84
CA ILE A 196 -8.01 -4.96 21.41
C ILE A 196 -8.68 -4.69 20.08
N GLU A 197 -9.21 -3.49 19.93
CA GLU A 197 -9.82 -3.08 18.69
C GLU A 197 -8.77 -2.89 17.59
N VAL A 198 -9.03 -3.49 16.42
CA VAL A 198 -8.12 -3.40 15.29
C VAL A 198 -8.87 -3.33 13.96
N HIS A 199 -8.41 -2.39 13.14
CA HIS A 199 -8.95 -2.09 11.82
C HIS A 199 -7.88 -2.23 10.76
N VAL A 200 -8.29 -2.58 9.54
CA VAL A 200 -7.39 -2.68 8.39
C VAL A 200 -7.79 -1.63 7.37
N VAL A 201 -6.80 -0.90 6.87
CA VAL A 201 -6.98 0.06 5.78
C VAL A 201 -6.16 -0.45 4.59
N PRO A 202 -6.80 -0.79 3.47
CA PRO A 202 -6.09 -1.28 2.31
C PRO A 202 -5.17 -0.21 1.72
N GLY A 203 -4.13 -0.67 1.03
CA GLY A 203 -3.23 0.17 0.27
C GLY A 203 -3.18 -0.25 -1.19
N ILE A 204 -2.62 0.60 -2.04
CA ILE A 204 -2.28 0.19 -3.41
C ILE A 204 -1.17 -0.86 -3.33
N SER A 205 -1.45 -2.10 -3.72
CA SER A 205 -0.43 -3.15 -3.76
C SER A 205 0.68 -2.78 -4.75
N SER A 206 1.92 -3.21 -4.48
CA SER A 206 3.03 -2.98 -5.41
C SER A 206 2.76 -3.54 -6.80
N ALA A 207 1.99 -4.63 -6.91
CA ALA A 207 1.59 -5.17 -8.21
C ALA A 207 0.88 -4.12 -9.06
N LEU A 208 -0.12 -3.44 -8.48
CA LEU A 208 -0.89 -2.42 -9.18
C LEU A 208 -0.06 -1.17 -9.47
N GLY A 209 0.72 -0.72 -8.47
CA GLY A 209 1.56 0.46 -8.60
C GLY A 209 2.64 0.34 -9.66
N CYS A 210 3.43 -0.74 -9.59
CA CYS A 210 4.49 -1.03 -10.56
C CYS A 210 3.95 -1.23 -11.98
N ALA A 211 2.83 -1.94 -12.10
CA ALA A 211 2.17 -2.17 -13.38
C ALA A 211 1.72 -0.85 -14.02
N ALA A 212 1.02 0.00 -13.24
CA ALA A 212 0.55 1.29 -13.72
C ALA A 212 1.69 2.24 -14.06
N SER A 213 2.73 2.33 -13.22
CA SER A 213 3.88 3.20 -13.51
C SER A 213 4.62 2.77 -14.77
N ALA A 214 4.77 1.46 -14.98
CA ALA A 214 5.42 0.90 -16.16
C ALA A 214 4.56 0.84 -17.43
N GLY A 215 3.27 1.22 -17.36
CA GLY A 215 2.34 1.12 -18.48
C GLY A 215 1.95 -0.33 -18.84
N VAL A 216 2.19 -1.29 -17.94
CA VAL A 216 1.88 -2.72 -18.14
C VAL A 216 0.51 -3.01 -17.52
N PRO A 217 -0.57 -3.20 -18.28
CA PRO A 217 -1.84 -3.60 -17.68
C PRO A 217 -1.72 -5.04 -17.14
N LEU A 218 -2.25 -5.33 -15.94
CA LEU A 218 -2.20 -6.68 -15.38
C LEU A 218 -3.23 -7.65 -16.00
N THR A 219 -4.19 -7.12 -16.74
CA THR A 219 -5.18 -7.87 -17.49
C THR A 219 -5.43 -7.16 -18.81
N HIS A 220 -5.64 -7.92 -19.88
CA HIS A 220 -6.02 -7.37 -21.18
C HIS A 220 -6.87 -8.41 -21.90
N ARG A 221 -7.95 -7.99 -22.56
CA ARG A 221 -8.95 -8.90 -23.13
C ARG A 221 -8.34 -9.99 -24.01
N ASP A 222 -7.37 -9.61 -24.83
CA ASP A 222 -6.72 -10.49 -25.81
C ASP A 222 -5.48 -11.22 -25.28
N HIS A 223 -4.97 -10.83 -24.10
CA HIS A 223 -3.68 -11.33 -23.59
C HIS A 223 -3.76 -12.02 -22.24
N ALA A 224 -4.60 -11.56 -21.32
CA ALA A 224 -4.69 -12.09 -19.96
C ALA A 224 -6.10 -11.94 -19.37
N GLN A 225 -6.77 -13.06 -19.18
CA GLN A 225 -8.09 -13.15 -18.53
C GLN A 225 -7.98 -13.60 -17.06
N THR A 226 -6.78 -14.03 -16.65
CA THR A 226 -6.45 -14.44 -15.29
C THR A 226 -5.23 -13.66 -14.81
N LEU A 227 -5.27 -13.22 -13.55
CA LEU A 227 -4.17 -12.58 -12.85
C LEU A 227 -3.85 -13.39 -11.60
N THR A 228 -2.60 -13.83 -11.46
CA THR A 228 -2.15 -14.62 -10.31
C THR A 228 -1.02 -13.90 -9.60
N PHE A 229 -1.20 -13.62 -8.31
CA PHE A 229 -0.15 -13.10 -7.43
C PHE A 229 0.50 -14.26 -6.69
N VAL A 230 1.82 -14.38 -6.81
CA VAL A 230 2.60 -15.42 -6.12
C VAL A 230 3.77 -14.80 -5.39
N THR A 231 4.26 -15.50 -4.36
CA THR A 231 5.57 -15.21 -3.79
C THR A 231 6.61 -16.07 -4.46
N GLY A 232 7.79 -15.52 -4.73
CA GLY A 232 8.98 -16.22 -5.19
C GLY A 232 9.89 -16.67 -4.06
N HIS A 233 9.54 -16.46 -2.79
CA HIS A 233 10.38 -16.82 -1.65
C HIS A 233 9.61 -17.61 -0.60
N ALA A 234 10.05 -18.83 -0.33
CA ALA A 234 9.45 -19.69 0.68
C ALA A 234 9.76 -19.18 2.10
N LYS A 235 8.89 -19.51 3.07
CA LYS A 235 9.15 -19.26 4.50
C LYS A 235 10.45 -19.91 5.00
N ALA A 236 10.82 -21.06 4.44
CA ALA A 236 12.05 -21.79 4.75
C ALA A 236 13.29 -21.29 3.97
N GLY A 237 13.13 -20.27 3.12
CA GLY A 237 14.15 -19.82 2.17
C GLY A 237 14.06 -20.55 0.83
N GLY A 238 14.54 -19.89 -0.23
CA GLY A 238 14.55 -20.44 -1.59
C GLY A 238 13.21 -20.38 -2.31
N VAL A 239 13.06 -21.16 -3.38
CA VAL A 239 11.86 -21.15 -4.23
C VAL A 239 10.69 -21.86 -3.53
N PRO A 240 9.49 -21.25 -3.47
CA PRO A 240 8.31 -21.89 -2.90
C PRO A 240 7.81 -23.03 -3.79
N ASP A 241 7.19 -24.04 -3.17
CA ASP A 241 6.52 -25.11 -3.89
C ASP A 241 5.15 -24.62 -4.40
N LEU A 242 5.15 -24.08 -5.61
CA LEU A 242 3.95 -23.57 -6.29
C LEU A 242 3.44 -24.59 -7.31
N ASP A 243 2.16 -24.46 -7.69
CA ASP A 243 1.61 -25.20 -8.83
C ASP A 243 2.13 -24.60 -10.16
N TRP A 244 3.33 -25.01 -10.56
CA TRP A 244 3.99 -24.52 -11.77
C TRP A 244 3.19 -24.82 -13.05
N GLN A 245 2.44 -25.92 -13.07
CA GLN A 245 1.57 -26.28 -14.20
C GLN A 245 0.42 -25.29 -14.33
N ALA A 246 -0.20 -24.87 -13.22
CA ALA A 246 -1.20 -23.83 -13.24
C ALA A 246 -0.62 -22.47 -13.67
N LEU A 247 0.58 -22.10 -13.18
CA LEU A 247 1.23 -20.83 -13.52
C LEU A 247 1.75 -20.76 -14.96
N ALA A 248 2.05 -21.91 -15.58
CA ALA A 248 2.52 -21.98 -16.96
C ALA A 248 1.41 -21.87 -18.01
N ARG A 249 0.13 -21.97 -17.64
CA ARG A 249 -0.98 -21.87 -18.61
C ARG A 249 -0.94 -20.54 -19.37
N PRO A 250 -1.26 -20.52 -20.67
CA PRO A 250 -1.30 -19.29 -21.46
C PRO A 250 -2.47 -18.38 -21.02
N ALA A 251 -2.52 -17.17 -21.58
CA ALA A 251 -3.60 -16.19 -21.36
C ALA A 251 -3.79 -15.76 -19.88
N GLN A 252 -2.69 -15.73 -19.13
CA GLN A 252 -2.64 -15.22 -17.77
C GLN A 252 -1.40 -14.36 -17.54
N THR A 253 -1.53 -13.45 -16.59
CA THR A 253 -0.42 -12.67 -16.04
C THR A 253 -0.06 -13.21 -14.66
N VAL A 254 1.20 -13.59 -14.47
CA VAL A 254 1.75 -14.00 -13.18
C VAL A 254 2.61 -12.87 -12.64
N VAL A 255 2.27 -12.36 -11.46
CA VAL A 255 3.09 -11.35 -10.76
C VAL A 255 3.77 -12.00 -9.56
N VAL A 256 5.10 -12.02 -9.59
CA VAL A 256 5.94 -12.63 -8.57
C VAL A 256 6.47 -11.56 -7.62
N PHE A 257 6.08 -11.66 -6.35
CA PHE A 257 6.62 -10.88 -5.24
C PHE A 257 7.84 -11.57 -4.66
N MET A 258 8.86 -10.80 -4.24
CA MET A 258 10.04 -11.36 -3.58
C MET A 258 10.75 -12.43 -4.44
N GLY A 259 10.75 -12.24 -5.76
CA GLY A 259 11.24 -13.22 -6.72
C GLY A 259 12.64 -12.97 -7.28
N VAL A 260 13.31 -11.88 -6.89
CA VAL A 260 14.61 -11.48 -7.49
C VAL A 260 15.66 -12.57 -7.33
N ASP A 261 15.95 -12.98 -6.08
CA ASP A 261 16.95 -14.02 -5.79
C ASP A 261 16.59 -15.40 -6.37
N THR A 262 15.31 -15.63 -6.67
CA THR A 262 14.77 -16.90 -7.17
C THR A 262 14.38 -16.85 -8.64
N ALA A 263 14.64 -15.74 -9.32
CA ALA A 263 14.29 -15.53 -10.72
C ALA A 263 14.84 -16.62 -11.66
N PRO A 264 16.11 -17.11 -11.49
CA PRO A 264 16.63 -18.21 -12.30
C PRO A 264 15.78 -19.48 -12.23
N ALA A 265 15.46 -19.90 -11.02
CA ALA A 265 14.71 -21.13 -10.80
C ALA A 265 13.21 -20.99 -11.11
N ILE A 266 12.64 -19.79 -10.98
CA ILE A 266 11.26 -19.52 -11.43
C ILE A 266 11.16 -19.63 -12.95
N ALA A 267 12.10 -19.05 -13.69
CA ALA A 267 12.14 -19.14 -15.15
C ALA A 267 12.25 -20.60 -15.60
N GLU A 268 13.20 -21.34 -15.03
CA GLU A 268 13.40 -22.77 -15.32
C GLU A 268 12.13 -23.59 -15.07
N LYS A 269 11.48 -23.42 -13.91
CA LYS A 269 10.28 -24.19 -13.55
C LYS A 269 9.08 -23.86 -14.43
N LEU A 270 8.88 -22.59 -14.80
CA LEU A 270 7.80 -22.21 -15.71
C LEU A 270 8.02 -22.77 -17.12
N VAL A 271 9.25 -22.71 -17.63
CA VAL A 271 9.61 -23.29 -18.93
C VAL A 271 9.44 -24.81 -18.91
N ALA A 272 9.94 -25.49 -17.87
CA ALA A 272 9.77 -26.93 -17.69
C ALA A 272 8.28 -27.35 -17.56
N ALA A 273 7.44 -26.47 -17.01
CA ALA A 273 6.00 -26.66 -16.94
C ALA A 273 5.26 -26.31 -18.24
N GLY A 274 5.96 -25.90 -19.30
CA GLY A 274 5.40 -25.69 -20.64
C GLY A 274 5.14 -24.22 -21.01
N ARG A 275 5.56 -23.25 -20.19
CA ARG A 275 5.49 -21.82 -20.57
C ARG A 275 6.55 -21.53 -21.65
N ALA A 276 6.17 -20.82 -22.71
CA ALA A 276 7.10 -20.48 -23.79
C ALA A 276 8.28 -19.63 -23.26
N PRO A 277 9.54 -19.97 -23.58
CA PRO A 277 10.71 -19.18 -23.15
C PRO A 277 10.69 -17.73 -23.64
N GLN A 278 10.01 -17.47 -24.75
CA GLN A 278 9.83 -16.13 -25.34
C GLN A 278 8.69 -15.32 -24.68
N THR A 279 8.02 -15.87 -23.66
CA THR A 279 6.96 -15.15 -22.93
C THR A 279 7.53 -13.82 -22.43
N PRO A 280 6.87 -12.67 -22.69
CA PRO A 280 7.35 -11.38 -22.22
C PRO A 280 7.41 -11.30 -20.69
N VAL A 281 8.42 -10.61 -20.19
CA VAL A 281 8.63 -10.33 -18.78
C VAL A 281 8.96 -8.86 -18.57
N ALA A 282 8.46 -8.28 -17.48
CA ALA A 282 8.85 -6.98 -16.97
C ALA A 282 9.36 -7.11 -15.51
N ILE A 283 10.49 -6.48 -15.21
CA ILE A 283 11.07 -6.34 -13.87
C ILE A 283 10.95 -4.87 -13.48
N ILE A 284 10.16 -4.58 -12.45
CA ILE A 284 9.96 -3.21 -11.96
C ILE A 284 10.55 -3.10 -10.57
N GLU A 285 11.71 -2.48 -10.45
CA GLU A 285 12.40 -2.20 -9.19
C GLU A 285 12.02 -0.81 -8.69
N ASN A 286 11.83 -0.68 -7.37
CA ASN A 286 11.48 0.59 -6.72
C ASN A 286 10.25 1.25 -7.34
N GLY A 287 9.25 0.46 -7.72
CA GLY A 287 8.06 0.96 -8.40
C GLY A 287 7.42 2.16 -7.71
N THR A 288 7.03 3.15 -8.52
CA THR A 288 6.45 4.46 -8.18
C THR A 288 7.39 5.43 -7.46
N ARG A 289 8.64 5.03 -7.18
CA ARG A 289 9.61 5.89 -6.50
C ARG A 289 10.43 6.69 -7.52
N PRO A 290 11.08 7.79 -7.10
CA PRO A 290 11.94 8.57 -7.99
C PRO A 290 13.07 7.79 -8.65
N ASN A 291 13.51 6.70 -8.03
CA ASN A 291 14.56 5.80 -8.53
C ASN A 291 14.00 4.48 -9.10
N GLU A 292 12.78 4.51 -9.64
CA GLU A 292 12.19 3.36 -10.31
C GLU A 292 13.03 2.92 -11.53
N LEU A 293 13.28 1.62 -11.63
CA LEU A 293 13.94 0.99 -12.77
C LEU A 293 12.98 -0.02 -13.41
N ARG A 294 12.92 -0.02 -14.74
CA ARG A 294 12.04 -0.87 -15.54
C ARG A 294 12.88 -1.63 -16.56
N VAL A 295 12.84 -2.94 -16.48
CA VAL A 295 13.59 -3.81 -17.39
C VAL A 295 12.59 -4.75 -18.06
N PHE A 296 12.69 -4.88 -19.38
CA PHE A 296 11.81 -5.73 -20.18
C PHE A 296 12.63 -6.75 -20.95
N GLY A 297 12.05 -7.92 -21.19
CA GLY A 297 12.64 -8.96 -22.03
C GLY A 297 11.75 -10.19 -22.04
N THR A 298 12.37 -11.36 -22.06
CA THR A 298 11.67 -12.64 -22.12
C THR A 298 11.93 -13.51 -20.90
N LEU A 299 11.12 -14.55 -20.73
CA LEU A 299 11.26 -15.51 -19.63
C LEU A 299 12.62 -16.22 -19.65
N ALA A 300 13.19 -16.49 -20.83
CA ALA A 300 14.54 -17.04 -20.98
C ALA A 300 15.64 -16.07 -20.52
N GLU A 301 15.42 -14.77 -20.70
CA GLU A 301 16.40 -13.72 -20.39
C GLU A 301 16.32 -13.27 -18.93
N LEU A 302 15.20 -13.53 -18.24
CA LEU A 302 14.93 -13.13 -16.87
C LEU A 302 16.12 -13.29 -15.89
N PRO A 303 16.85 -14.42 -15.87
CA PRO A 303 17.98 -14.59 -14.95
C PRO A 303 19.11 -13.58 -15.25
N PHE A 304 19.41 -13.37 -16.53
CA PHE A 304 20.46 -12.46 -16.99
C PHE A 304 20.08 -10.99 -16.76
N LEU A 305 18.81 -10.64 -17.00
CA LEU A 305 18.31 -9.28 -16.77
C LEU A 305 18.43 -8.85 -15.31
N VAL A 306 18.21 -9.77 -14.36
CA VAL A 306 18.37 -9.48 -12.92
C VAL A 306 19.84 -9.20 -12.58
N GLU A 307 20.77 -9.98 -13.13
CA GLU A 307 22.20 -9.86 -12.86
C GLU A 307 22.85 -8.65 -13.56
N GLU A 308 22.62 -8.48 -14.86
CA GLU A 308 23.21 -7.40 -15.69
C GLU A 308 22.79 -6.02 -15.20
N GLU A 309 21.52 -5.85 -14.81
CA GLU A 309 20.98 -4.59 -14.31
C GLU A 309 21.21 -4.39 -12.81
N GLY A 310 21.81 -5.38 -12.13
CA GLY A 310 22.12 -5.30 -10.70
C GLY A 310 20.89 -5.13 -9.80
N ILE A 311 19.76 -5.75 -10.17
CA ILE A 311 18.48 -5.62 -9.46
C ILE A 311 18.63 -6.19 -8.05
N ALA A 312 18.51 -5.34 -7.03
CA ALA A 312 18.72 -5.70 -5.63
C ALA A 312 17.44 -5.62 -4.77
N GLY A 313 16.39 -5.02 -5.33
CA GLY A 313 15.05 -4.94 -4.78
C GLY A 313 14.80 -3.75 -3.84
N PRO A 314 13.52 -3.48 -3.51
CA PRO A 314 12.34 -4.30 -3.84
C PRO A 314 11.96 -4.21 -5.32
N ALA A 315 11.70 -5.36 -5.95
CA ALA A 315 11.25 -5.46 -7.33
C ALA A 315 10.13 -6.49 -7.51
N LEU A 316 9.33 -6.28 -8.55
CA LEU A 316 8.31 -7.23 -9.02
C LEU A 316 8.67 -7.79 -10.38
N LEU A 317 8.41 -9.08 -10.56
CA LEU A 317 8.48 -9.74 -11.86
C LEU A 317 7.06 -9.93 -12.37
N ILE A 318 6.75 -9.39 -13.54
CA ILE A 318 5.46 -9.54 -14.22
C ILE A 318 5.72 -10.41 -15.44
N ILE A 319 5.11 -11.60 -15.49
CA ILE A 319 5.33 -12.60 -16.53
C ILE A 319 4.02 -12.79 -17.30
N GLY A 320 4.06 -12.59 -18.60
CA GLY A 320 2.90 -12.77 -19.48
C GLY A 320 2.89 -11.76 -20.62
N GLU A 321 2.02 -12.01 -21.59
CA GLU A 321 1.96 -11.28 -22.87
C GLU A 321 1.74 -9.78 -22.66
N VAL A 322 1.05 -9.38 -21.59
CA VAL A 322 0.83 -7.97 -21.22
C VAL A 322 2.12 -7.19 -20.97
N ALA A 323 3.21 -7.85 -20.56
CA ALA A 323 4.50 -7.19 -20.34
C ALA A 323 5.16 -6.72 -21.66
N GLY A 324 4.72 -7.24 -22.81
CA GLY A 324 5.17 -6.80 -24.14
C GLY A 324 4.43 -5.56 -24.67
N LEU A 325 3.28 -5.20 -24.09
CA LEU A 325 2.42 -4.12 -24.60
C LEU A 325 3.07 -2.72 -24.59
N PRO A 326 3.85 -2.32 -23.57
CA PRO A 326 4.50 -1.00 -23.58
C PRO A 326 5.44 -0.81 -24.77
N ALA A 327 6.12 -1.88 -25.24
CA ALA A 327 7.02 -1.80 -26.38
C ALA A 327 6.29 -1.71 -27.73
N GLU A 328 5.10 -2.28 -27.85
CA GLU A 328 4.24 -2.06 -29.02
C GLU A 328 3.76 -0.60 -29.08
N GLN A 329 3.36 -0.04 -27.93
CA GLN A 329 2.95 1.36 -27.83
C GLN A 329 4.10 2.32 -28.14
N GLY A 330 5.30 2.04 -27.64
CA GLY A 330 6.52 2.80 -27.96
C GLY A 330 6.87 2.77 -29.45
N ARG A 331 6.78 1.60 -30.10
CA ARG A 331 7.00 1.46 -31.55
C ARG A 331 5.95 2.21 -32.37
N ILE A 332 4.68 2.15 -31.99
CA ILE A 332 3.62 2.91 -32.68
C ILE A 332 3.87 4.41 -32.51
N ALA A 333 4.20 4.87 -31.30
CA ALA A 333 4.48 6.28 -31.03
C ALA A 333 5.69 6.79 -31.83
N SER A 334 6.77 6.00 -31.96
CA SER A 334 7.93 6.38 -32.76
C SER A 334 7.60 6.48 -34.25
N ILE A 335 6.88 5.50 -34.80
CA ILE A 335 6.42 5.52 -36.21
C ILE A 335 5.50 6.72 -36.47
N VAL A 336 4.58 7.02 -35.55
CA VAL A 336 3.67 8.17 -35.68
C VAL A 336 4.44 9.49 -35.57
N THR A 337 5.45 9.58 -34.70
CA THR A 337 6.30 10.78 -34.56
C THR A 337 7.15 11.01 -35.81
N GLU A 338 7.73 9.94 -36.37
CA GLU A 338 8.47 9.98 -37.64
C GLU A 338 7.56 10.36 -38.82
N ALA A 339 6.33 9.84 -38.87
CA ALA A 339 5.37 10.12 -39.93
C ALA A 339 4.72 11.52 -39.82
N SER A 340 4.62 12.09 -38.62
CA SER A 340 3.93 13.37 -38.37
C SER A 340 4.86 14.59 -38.22
N GLY A 341 6.18 14.39 -38.09
CA GLY A 341 7.16 15.47 -37.93
C GLY A 341 6.98 16.32 -36.65
N LEU A 342 6.15 15.87 -35.70
CA LEU A 342 5.78 16.58 -34.48
C LEU A 342 6.34 15.82 -33.27
N ALA A 343 7.52 16.21 -32.82
CA ALA A 343 8.11 15.73 -31.57
C ALA A 343 7.39 16.39 -30.37
N TRP A 344 6.37 15.72 -29.83
CA TRP A 344 5.83 16.05 -28.51
C TRP A 344 5.89 14.80 -27.62
N PHE A 345 6.50 14.97 -26.45
CA PHE A 345 6.95 14.01 -25.43
C PHE A 345 8.39 13.48 -25.59
N SER A 346 9.31 14.07 -24.82
CA SER A 346 10.60 13.49 -24.47
C SER A 346 10.39 12.41 -23.40
N PRO A 347 10.79 11.15 -23.63
CA PRO A 347 10.81 10.12 -22.59
C PRO A 347 12.15 10.17 -21.85
N ASP A 348 12.32 11.11 -20.92
CA ASP A 348 13.42 11.04 -19.95
C ASP A 348 13.08 10.04 -18.84
N ALA A 349 13.14 8.77 -19.20
CA ALA A 349 13.44 7.64 -18.33
C ALA A 349 14.27 6.71 -19.21
N ARG A 350 15.41 6.19 -18.75
CA ARG A 350 16.23 5.25 -19.54
C ARG A 350 15.37 4.04 -19.93
N GLN A 351 14.80 4.09 -21.13
CA GLN A 351 14.08 2.99 -21.75
C GLN A 351 15.13 2.15 -22.46
N HIS A 352 15.41 0.96 -21.95
CA HIS A 352 16.10 -0.05 -22.75
C HIS A 352 15.08 -0.65 -23.71
N VAL A 353 15.24 -0.28 -24.99
CA VAL A 353 14.52 -0.87 -26.13
C VAL A 353 14.95 -2.33 -26.26
N PHE A 354 13.98 -3.20 -26.53
CA PHE A 354 14.19 -4.62 -26.86
C PHE A 354 15.40 -4.76 -27.82
N LYS A 355 16.45 -5.46 -27.38
CA LYS A 355 17.52 -5.89 -28.30
C LYS A 355 16.90 -6.93 -29.24
N GLU A 356 16.55 -6.52 -30.46
CA GLU A 356 16.22 -7.47 -31.52
C GLU A 356 17.44 -8.37 -31.73
N SER A 357 17.27 -9.66 -31.41
CA SER A 357 18.23 -10.69 -31.82
C SER A 357 18.16 -10.80 -33.33
N ALA A 358 19.12 -10.19 -34.03
CA ALA A 358 19.28 -10.34 -35.47
C ALA A 358 19.68 -11.80 -35.77
N ALA A 359 18.90 -12.44 -36.65
CA ALA A 359 19.25 -13.68 -37.32
C ALA A 359 20.17 -13.41 -38.52
#